data_AF-A0A7S3GXT8-F1
#
_entry.id   AF-A0A7S3GXT8-F1
#
_cell.length_a   1.000
_cell.length_b   1.000
_cell.length_c   1.000
_cell.angle_alpha   90.00
_cell.angle_beta   90.00
_cell.angle_gamma   90.00
#
_symmetry.space_group_name_H-M   'P 1'
#
loop_
_entity.id
_entity.type
_entity.pdbx_description
1 polymer ?
#
loop_
_entity_poly.entity_id
_entity_poly.type
_entity_poly.pdbx_seq_one_letter_code
_entity_poly.pdbx_strand_id
1 'polypeptide(L)'
;HYDVVRRGSDGPLTLERQSNIGKCKSECLAIQRACASILKNKEETMVSVLMSGKGKSELKKKVCKKVCSKKPAPIKDWVDEPFWMRDPKEVEAEDRVEKMQAETGQKFKMWSRDEISSMSQADIELEAAKDALGAQRR
;
A
#
# COMPACT_ATOMS: atom_id res chain seq x y z
N HIS A 1 8.14 -7.99 -4.23
CA HIS A 1 7.44 -7.97 -2.93
C HIS A 1 8.49 -7.97 -1.83
N TYR A 2 8.24 -7.29 -0.72
CA TYR A 2 9.23 -7.16 0.35
C TYR A 2 8.59 -7.40 1.70
N ASP A 3 9.38 -7.99 2.59
CA ASP A 3 9.05 -8.19 3.99
C ASP A 3 10.06 -7.46 4.87
N VAL A 4 9.63 -7.03 6.05
CA VAL A 4 10.49 -6.37 7.03
C VAL A 4 11.00 -7.44 7.96
N VAL A 5 12.32 -7.60 8.04
CA VAL A 5 12.93 -8.63 8.88
C VAL A 5 14.01 -8.03 9.75
N ARG A 6 14.09 -8.52 11.00
CA ARG A 6 15.17 -8.16 11.93
C ARG A 6 16.16 -9.31 12.07
N ARG A 7 17.40 -9.11 11.60
CA ARG A 7 18.48 -10.09 11.77
C ARG A 7 19.16 -9.89 13.14
N GLY A 8 18.85 -10.76 14.09
CA GLY A 8 19.34 -10.71 15.47
C GLY A 8 18.51 -9.80 16.38
N SER A 9 18.62 -9.99 17.70
CA SER A 9 17.81 -9.27 18.71
C SER A 9 17.97 -7.75 18.66
N ASP A 10 19.16 -7.27 18.29
CA ASP A 10 19.51 -5.85 18.31
C ASP A 10 19.89 -5.28 16.94
N GLY A 11 19.74 -6.08 15.88
CA GLY A 11 20.08 -5.68 14.51
C GLY A 11 19.14 -4.60 13.94
N PRO A 12 19.56 -3.88 12.88
CA PRO A 12 18.68 -2.98 12.15
C PRO A 12 17.58 -3.77 11.41
N LEU A 13 16.42 -3.14 11.23
CA LEU A 13 15.38 -3.66 10.34
C LEU A 13 15.88 -3.61 8.90
N THR A 14 15.65 -4.70 8.17
CA THR A 14 16.05 -4.86 6.78
C THR A 14 14.86 -5.28 5.93
N LEU A 15 14.91 -4.94 4.64
CA LEU A 15 13.90 -5.40 3.68
C LEU A 15 14.42 -6.63 2.95
N GLU A 16 13.68 -7.72 3.02
CA GLU A 16 13.98 -8.96 2.30
C GLU A 16 13.00 -9.16 1.15
N ARG A 17 13.54 -9.55 -0.01
CA ARG A 17 12.71 -9.76 -1.20
C ARG A 17 12.01 -11.12 -1.08
N GLN A 18 10.69 -11.09 -1.21
CA GLN A 18 9.83 -12.28 -1.23
C GLN A 18 9.39 -12.61 -2.66
N SER A 19 9.07 -13.89 -2.89
CA SER A 19 8.60 -14.40 -4.19
C SER A 19 7.21 -13.90 -4.57
N ASN A 20 6.31 -13.74 -3.60
CA ASN A 20 4.90 -13.39 -3.80
C ASN A 20 4.47 -12.18 -2.96
N ILE A 21 3.28 -11.63 -3.25
CA ILE A 21 2.69 -10.56 -2.45
C ILE A 21 2.24 -11.12 -1.10
N GLY A 22 2.64 -10.46 -0.01
CA GLY A 22 2.19 -10.78 1.34
C GLY A 22 1.01 -9.93 1.79
N LYS A 23 0.29 -10.40 2.81
CA LYS A 23 -0.72 -9.63 3.53
C LYS A 23 -0.03 -8.51 4.31
N CYS A 24 -0.42 -7.26 4.06
CA CYS A 24 0.10 -6.11 4.78
C CYS A 24 -0.52 -6.06 6.19
N LYS A 25 0.32 -6.20 7.22
CA LYS A 25 -0.06 -6.09 8.63
C LYS A 25 0.57 -4.84 9.27
N SER A 26 0.75 -4.81 10.59
CA SER A 26 1.09 -3.58 11.31
C SER A 26 2.45 -3.00 10.90
N GLU A 27 3.45 -3.84 10.62
CA GLU A 27 4.79 -3.40 10.21
C GLU A 27 4.76 -2.78 8.82
N CYS A 28 4.11 -3.47 7.88
CA CYS A 28 3.90 -2.98 6.52
C CYS A 28 3.11 -1.66 6.52
N LEU A 29 2.02 -1.58 7.30
CA LEU A 29 1.20 -0.37 7.44
C LEU A 29 1.99 0.78 8.08
N ALA A 30 2.86 0.50 9.04
CA ALA A 30 3.72 1.51 9.65
C ALA A 30 4.69 2.11 8.62
N ILE A 31 5.31 1.27 7.79
CA ILE A 31 6.17 1.73 6.69
C ILE A 31 5.37 2.51 5.65
N GLN A 32 4.21 2.02 5.24
CA GLN A 32 3.36 2.71 4.27
C GLN A 32 2.98 4.12 4.76
N ARG A 33 2.57 4.26 6.02
CA ARG A 33 2.26 5.56 6.61
C ARG A 33 3.48 6.47 6.69
N ALA A 34 4.63 5.93 7.09
CA ALA A 34 5.88 6.68 7.14
C ALA A 34 6.28 7.19 5.75
N CYS A 35 6.22 6.32 4.74
CA CYS A 35 6.49 6.68 3.34
C CYS A 35 5.51 7.76 2.85
N ALA A 36 4.20 7.56 3.02
CA ALA A 36 3.19 8.53 2.61
C ALA A 36 3.43 9.91 3.27
N SER A 37 3.78 9.94 4.55
CA SER A 37 4.08 11.18 5.27
C SER A 37 5.34 11.87 4.74
N ILE A 38 6.39 11.12 4.41
CA ILE A 38 7.65 11.68 3.88
C ILE A 38 7.47 12.21 2.46
N LEU A 39 6.65 11.52 1.67
CA LEU A 39 6.41 11.84 0.26
C LEU A 39 5.42 12.99 0.06
N LYS A 40 4.55 13.24 1.05
CA LYS A 40 3.58 14.33 1.00
C LYS A 40 4.25 15.67 0.68
N ASN A 41 3.75 16.38 -0.33
CA ASN A 41 4.25 17.67 -0.81
C ASN A 41 5.67 17.60 -1.42
N LYS A 42 6.11 16.42 -1.89
CA LYS A 42 7.41 16.21 -2.55
C LYS A 42 7.29 15.61 -3.94
N GLU A 43 6.08 15.57 -4.49
CA GLU A 43 5.73 14.94 -5.76
C GLU A 43 6.56 15.55 -6.90
N GLU A 44 6.60 16.88 -7.01
CA GLU A 44 7.43 17.58 -8.02
C GLU A 44 8.92 17.30 -7.86
N THR A 45 9.41 17.23 -6.62
CA THR A 45 10.83 16.91 -6.35
C THR A 45 11.14 15.48 -6.76
N MET A 46 10.23 14.54 -6.55
CA MET A 46 10.40 13.16 -7.02
C MET A 46 10.43 13.09 -8.54
N VAL A 47 9.46 13.71 -9.22
CA VAL A 47 9.41 13.75 -10.69
C VAL A 47 10.70 14.34 -11.25
N SER A 48 11.17 15.47 -10.71
CA SER A 48 12.42 16.11 -11.11
C SER A 48 13.63 15.16 -10.95
N VAL A 49 13.75 14.47 -9.83
CA VAL A 49 14.86 13.53 -9.58
C VAL A 49 14.79 12.34 -10.54
N LEU A 50 13.61 11.75 -10.71
CA LEU A 50 13.39 10.60 -11.60
C LEU A 50 13.68 10.96 -13.06
N MET A 51 13.16 12.09 -13.55
CA MET A 51 13.37 12.57 -14.92
C MET A 51 14.84 12.95 -15.18
N SER A 52 15.55 13.43 -14.16
CA SER A 52 16.99 13.72 -14.28
C SER A 52 17.88 12.47 -14.32
N GLY A 53 17.30 11.26 -14.26
CA GLY A 53 18.04 10.00 -14.23
C GLY A 53 18.92 9.82 -12.99
N LYS A 54 18.74 10.67 -11.97
CA LYS A 54 19.55 10.63 -10.76
C LYS A 54 19.13 9.45 -9.88
N GLY A 55 20.10 8.64 -9.48
CA GLY A 55 19.86 7.42 -8.71
C GLY A 55 19.40 7.63 -7.26
N LYS A 56 19.20 6.51 -6.56
CA LYS A 56 18.70 6.41 -5.18
C LYS A 56 19.33 7.35 -4.15
N SER A 57 20.61 7.68 -4.31
CA SER A 57 21.35 8.56 -3.39
C SER A 57 20.78 9.98 -3.39
N GLU A 58 20.49 10.52 -4.58
CA GLU A 58 19.94 11.87 -4.71
C GLU A 58 18.49 11.91 -4.21
N LEU A 59 17.70 10.88 -4.51
CA LEU A 59 16.34 10.74 -4.01
C LEU A 59 16.34 10.76 -2.47
N LYS A 60 17.20 9.98 -1.82
CA LYS A 60 17.35 9.99 -0.35
C LYS A 60 17.74 11.38 0.18
N LYS A 61 18.64 12.09 -0.50
CA LYS A 61 19.08 13.43 -0.09
C LYS A 61 18.02 14.50 -0.26
N LYS A 62 17.13 14.42 -1.26
CA LYS A 62 16.09 15.44 -1.48
C LYS A 62 14.78 15.11 -0.78
N VAL A 63 14.38 13.85 -0.80
CA VAL A 63 13.13 13.37 -0.22
C VAL A 63 13.27 13.07 1.27
N CYS A 64 14.34 12.39 1.68
CA CYS A 64 14.45 11.91 3.06
C CYS A 64 15.33 12.79 3.97
N LYS A 65 15.90 13.90 3.48
CA LYS A 65 16.91 14.72 4.20
C LYS A 65 16.61 14.96 5.67
N LYS A 66 15.41 15.49 5.96
CA LYS A 66 14.99 15.91 7.31
C LYS A 66 14.76 14.75 8.25
N VAL A 67 14.33 13.59 7.73
CA VAL A 67 14.03 12.41 8.53
C VAL A 67 15.29 11.58 8.73
N CYS A 68 16.09 11.40 7.68
CA CYS A 68 17.35 10.66 7.73
C CYS A 68 18.51 11.42 8.40
N SER A 69 18.36 12.72 8.73
CA SER A 69 19.41 13.47 9.43
C SER A 69 19.52 13.09 10.90
N LYS A 70 18.49 12.47 11.49
CA LYS A 70 18.49 12.01 12.87
C LYS A 70 18.74 10.50 12.91
N LYS A 71 19.63 10.08 13.81
CA LYS A 71 19.79 8.64 14.10
C LYS A 71 18.53 8.15 14.80
N PRO A 72 17.84 7.13 14.28
CA PRO A 72 16.65 6.59 14.94
C PRO A 72 17.04 5.99 16.30
N ALA A 73 16.12 6.09 17.26
CA ALA A 73 16.26 5.42 18.55
C ALA A 73 16.31 3.90 18.35
N PRO A 74 17.03 3.16 19.21
CA PRO A 74 17.03 1.71 19.17
C PRO A 74 15.61 1.19 19.40
N ILE A 75 15.17 0.28 18.55
CA ILE A 75 13.87 -0.39 18.68
C ILE A 75 14.03 -1.50 19.71
N LYS A 76 13.42 -1.31 20.87
CA LYS A 76 13.28 -2.36 21.90
C LYS A 76 11.98 -3.12 21.67
N ASP A 77 11.97 -4.40 22.03
CA ASP A 77 10.76 -5.23 22.07
C ASP A 77 10.04 -5.37 20.70
N TRP A 78 10.80 -5.30 19.60
CA TRP A 78 10.26 -5.62 18.27
C TRP A 78 9.90 -7.10 18.19
N VAL A 79 8.67 -7.38 17.79
CA VAL A 79 8.18 -8.72 17.50
C VAL A 79 7.87 -8.79 16.02
N ASP A 80 8.61 -9.63 15.32
CA ASP A 80 8.52 -9.80 13.86
C ASP A 80 7.17 -10.41 13.47
N GLU A 81 6.46 -9.76 12.56
CA GLU A 81 5.22 -10.29 11.99
C GLU A 81 5.53 -11.35 10.92
N PRO A 82 4.97 -12.57 11.00
CA PRO A 82 5.23 -13.57 10.00
C PRO A 82 4.70 -13.14 8.63
N PHE A 83 5.50 -13.32 7.60
CA PHE A 83 5.10 -13.13 6.20
C PHE A 83 3.98 -14.11 5.82
N TRP A 84 2.82 -13.58 5.44
CA TRP A 84 1.67 -14.38 5.02
C TRP A 84 1.39 -14.12 3.55
N MET A 85 1.66 -15.10 2.70
CA MET A 85 1.42 -14.99 1.27
C MET A 85 -0.08 -14.79 0.98
N ARG A 86 -0.40 -13.87 0.08
CA ARG A 86 -1.75 -13.70 -0.48
C ARG A 86 -2.02 -14.74 -1.57
N ASP A 87 -3.28 -15.06 -1.79
CA ASP A 87 -3.66 -15.88 -2.93
C ASP A 87 -3.36 -15.12 -4.23
N PRO A 88 -2.57 -15.68 -5.17
CA PRO A 88 -2.26 -15.02 -6.43
C PRO A 88 -3.50 -14.64 -7.26
N LYS A 89 -4.59 -15.42 -7.19
CA LYS A 89 -5.83 -15.14 -7.92
C LYS A 89 -6.58 -13.94 -7.35
N GLU A 90 -6.57 -13.78 -6.03
CA GLU A 90 -7.14 -12.60 -5.38
C GLU A 90 -6.38 -11.34 -5.82
N VAL A 91 -5.04 -11.42 -5.84
CA VAL A 91 -4.18 -10.31 -6.28
C VAL A 91 -4.45 -9.94 -7.74
N GLU A 92 -4.52 -10.92 -8.65
CA GLU A 92 -4.82 -10.64 -10.07
C GLU A 92 -6.22 -10.02 -10.26
N ALA A 93 -7.20 -10.48 -9.46
CA ALA A 93 -8.54 -9.93 -9.49
C ALA A 93 -8.58 -8.47 -9.02
N GLU A 94 -7.87 -8.14 -7.94
CA GLU A 94 -7.73 -6.76 -7.46
C GLU A 94 -7.04 -5.85 -8.48
N ASP A 95 -5.93 -6.30 -9.08
CA ASP A 95 -5.22 -5.55 -10.12
C ASP A 95 -6.12 -5.28 -11.33
N ARG A 96 -6.95 -6.27 -11.71
CA ARG A 96 -7.93 -6.13 -12.81
C ARG A 96 -9.00 -5.10 -12.45
N VAL A 97 -9.50 -5.13 -11.22
CA VAL A 97 -10.49 -4.16 -10.75
C VAL A 97 -9.88 -2.77 -10.74
N GLU A 98 -8.70 -2.57 -10.14
CA GLU A 98 -8.01 -1.28 -10.11
C GLU A 98 -7.80 -0.71 -11.52
N LYS A 99 -7.39 -1.56 -12.47
CA LYS A 99 -7.26 -1.16 -13.88
C LYS A 99 -8.60 -0.71 -14.49
N MET A 100 -9.68 -1.46 -14.27
CA MET A 100 -11.01 -1.06 -14.72
C MET A 100 -11.46 0.26 -14.07
N GLN A 101 -11.17 0.47 -12.78
CA GLN A 101 -11.47 1.73 -12.09
C GLN A 101 -10.71 2.90 -12.71
N ALA A 102 -9.44 2.71 -13.09
CA ALA A 102 -8.62 3.74 -13.72
C ALA A 102 -9.12 4.10 -15.13
N GLU A 103 -9.57 3.11 -15.91
CA GLU A 103 -10.04 3.30 -17.29
C GLU A 103 -11.47 3.87 -17.35
N THR A 104 -12.37 3.37 -16.51
CA THR A 104 -13.80 3.74 -16.53
C THR A 104 -14.17 4.83 -15.54
N GLY A 105 -13.29 5.13 -14.58
CA GLY A 105 -13.57 5.96 -13.42
C GLY A 105 -14.54 5.32 -12.41
N GLN A 106 -15.15 4.18 -12.71
CA GLN A 106 -16.15 3.55 -11.84
C GLN A 106 -15.46 2.83 -10.67
N LYS A 107 -15.95 3.01 -9.44
CA LYS A 107 -15.44 2.28 -8.28
C LYS A 107 -16.20 0.98 -8.14
N PHE A 108 -15.58 -0.13 -8.49
CA PHE A 108 -16.14 -1.46 -8.25
C PHE A 108 -15.77 -1.95 -6.86
N LYS A 109 -16.76 -2.47 -6.14
CA LYS A 109 -16.56 -3.10 -4.83
C LYS A 109 -16.62 -4.61 -5.02
N MET A 110 -15.51 -5.29 -4.74
CA MET A 110 -15.48 -6.75 -4.72
C MET A 110 -16.08 -7.24 -3.41
N TRP A 111 -17.10 -8.08 -3.50
CA TRP A 111 -17.74 -8.71 -2.35
C TRP A 111 -17.35 -10.19 -2.30
N SER A 112 -17.10 -10.70 -1.10
CA SER A 112 -16.91 -12.13 -0.88
C SER A 112 -18.24 -12.88 -1.04
N ARG A 113 -18.16 -14.20 -1.28
CA ARG A 113 -19.36 -15.04 -1.42
C ARG A 113 -20.25 -14.98 -0.17
N ASP A 114 -19.63 -14.94 1.01
CA ASP A 114 -20.34 -14.91 2.28
C ASP A 114 -21.03 -13.56 2.47
N GLU A 115 -20.37 -12.44 2.15
CA GLU A 115 -20.99 -11.11 2.14
C GLU A 115 -22.21 -11.06 1.22
N ILE A 116 -22.08 -11.54 -0.03
CA ILE A 116 -23.18 -11.58 -1.00
C ILE A 116 -24.37 -12.38 -0.44
N SER A 117 -24.11 -13.52 0.20
CA SER A 117 -25.17 -14.36 0.77
C SER A 117 -25.85 -13.75 2.00
N SER A 118 -25.16 -12.85 2.71
CA SER A 118 -25.69 -12.11 3.86
C SER A 118 -26.41 -10.82 3.49
N MET A 119 -26.27 -10.34 2.25
CA MET A 119 -26.92 -9.12 1.79
C MET A 119 -28.42 -9.33 1.58
N SER A 120 -29.22 -8.42 2.12
CA SER A 120 -30.64 -8.41 1.83
C SER A 120 -30.92 -7.73 0.48
N GLN A 121 -32.10 -7.98 -0.09
CA GLN A 121 -32.55 -7.33 -1.32
C GLN A 121 -32.52 -5.79 -1.21
N ALA A 122 -32.84 -5.25 -0.03
CA ALA A 122 -32.78 -3.82 0.24
C ALA A 122 -31.35 -3.27 0.22
N ASP A 123 -30.37 -4.04 0.70
CA ASP A 123 -28.95 -3.64 0.66
C ASP A 123 -28.43 -3.59 -0.78
N ILE A 124 -28.86 -4.56 -1.61
CA ILE A 124 -28.50 -4.62 -3.02
C ILE A 124 -29.06 -3.41 -3.77
N GLU A 125 -30.33 -3.08 -3.55
CA GLU A 125 -30.99 -1.94 -4.19
C GLU A 125 -30.40 -0.60 -3.74
N LEU A 126 -30.09 -0.46 -2.45
CA LEU A 126 -29.46 0.73 -1.90
C LEU A 126 -28.07 0.97 -2.50
N GLU A 127 -27.27 -0.08 -2.67
CA GLU A 127 -25.93 0.05 -3.26
C GLU A 127 -26.01 0.37 -4.76
N ALA A 128 -26.92 -0.28 -5.50
CA ALA A 128 -27.17 0.04 -6.91
C ALA A 128 -27.61 1.50 -7.11
N ALA A 129 -28.45 2.03 -6.22
CA ALA A 129 -28.86 3.43 -6.26
C ALA A 129 -27.70 4.40 -5.98
N LYS A 130 -26.80 4.07 -5.05
CA LYS A 130 -25.58 4.88 -4.79
C LYS A 130 -24.65 4.90 -5.98
N ASP A 131 -24.47 3.77 -6.67
CA ASP A 131 -23.62 3.67 -7.85
C ASP A 131 -24.19 4.51 -9.01
N ALA A 132 -25.51 4.46 -9.23
CA ALA A 132 -26.19 5.29 -10.24
C ALA A 132 -26.03 6.80 -9.95
N LEU A 133 -26.18 7.22 -8.69
CA LEU A 133 -25.95 8.61 -8.27
C LEU A 133 -24.48 9.03 -8.41
N GLY A 134 -23.55 8.12 -8.11
CA GLY A 134 -22.11 8.35 -8.28
C GLY A 134 -21.69 8.49 -9.74
N ALA A 135 -22.38 7.82 -10.67
CA ALA A 135 -22.17 7.98 -12.11
C ALA A 135 -22.67 9.34 -12.63
N GLN A 136 -23.79 9.86 -12.11
CA GLN A 136 -24.36 11.15 -12.53
C GLN A 136 -23.61 12.38 -11.99
N ARG A 137 -22.83 12.23 -10.91
CA ARG A 137 -22.06 13.32 -10.29
C ARG A 137 -20.65 13.52 -10.86
N ARG A 138 -20.31 12.79 -11.93
CA ARG A 138 -19.01 12.87 -12.61
C ARG A 138 -19.11 13.64 -13.92
#